data_AF-A0A948X6Q3-F1
#
_entry.id   AF-A0A948X6Q3-F1
#
_cell.length_a   1.000
_cell.length_b   1.000
_cell.length_c   1.000
_cell.angle_alpha   90.00
_cell.angle_beta   90.00
_cell.angle_gamma   90.00
#
_symmetry.space_group_name_H-M   'P 1'
#
loop_
_entity.id
_entity.type
_entity.pdbx_description
1 polymer ?
#
loop_
_entity_poly.entity_id
_entity_poly.type
_entity_poly.pdbx_seq_one_letter_code
_entity_poly.pdbx_strand_id
1 'polypeptide(L)'
;MQSNTTQSTVSPVLAADVHQSIGMLTRQLHDALNGLGLTDKVKGWAGEIPDARSRLSYIARLTGEAAEKVLNRVDMAKAQHDRIASETRRIGALIVKDPVAAVAKGHVMNFLTDVEQSTQQIDQHLTEIMMAQDFHDLTGQVIAKVVTLVANVEEQLVQLLIQTAPADAVVKAPALPPAPAAELKPVLEGPVVSPENNPDVVTGQSEVDDLLASLGF
;
A
#
# COMPACT_ATOMS: atom_id res chain seq x y z
N MET A 1 1.38 1.48 -56.84
CA MET A 1 1.76 1.81 -55.44
C MET A 1 2.01 0.50 -54.72
N GLN A 2 3.27 0.05 -54.68
CA GLN A 2 3.70 -1.13 -53.92
C GLN A 2 4.67 -0.62 -52.86
N SER A 3 4.22 -0.66 -51.60
CA SER A 3 4.96 -0.20 -50.44
C SER A 3 5.99 -1.26 -50.07
N ASN A 4 7.27 -0.92 -50.20
CA ASN A 4 8.41 -1.76 -49.85
C ASN A 4 8.58 -1.76 -48.32
N THR A 5 8.15 -2.82 -47.65
CA THR A 5 8.38 -3.03 -46.22
C THR A 5 9.76 -3.65 -46.04
N THR A 6 10.76 -2.84 -45.71
CA THR A 6 12.09 -3.29 -45.32
C THR A 6 12.00 -3.95 -43.94
N GLN A 7 11.80 -5.27 -43.89
CA GLN A 7 12.02 -6.05 -42.68
C GLN A 7 13.53 -6.09 -42.41
N SER A 8 13.98 -5.37 -41.38
CA SER A 8 15.31 -5.54 -40.81
C SER A 8 15.43 -6.94 -40.19
N THR A 9 15.81 -7.92 -41.00
CA THR A 9 16.18 -9.25 -40.54
C THR A 9 17.54 -9.14 -39.84
N VAL A 10 17.55 -9.09 -38.52
CA VAL A 10 18.77 -9.28 -37.74
C VAL A 10 19.31 -10.67 -38.08
N SER A 11 20.49 -10.75 -38.69
CA SER A 11 21.07 -12.02 -39.12
C SER A 11 21.17 -13.00 -37.93
N PRO A 12 20.75 -14.26 -38.08
CA PRO A 12 20.73 -15.25 -36.99
C PRO A 12 22.11 -15.51 -36.38
N VAL A 13 23.18 -15.26 -37.13
CA VAL A 13 24.58 -15.33 -36.67
C VAL A 13 24.90 -14.24 -35.63
N LEU A 14 24.40 -13.02 -35.81
CA LEU A 14 24.58 -11.92 -34.84
C LEU A 14 23.82 -12.18 -33.55
N ALA A 15 22.61 -12.76 -33.64
CA ALA A 15 21.84 -13.15 -32.47
C ALA A 15 22.54 -14.29 -31.69
N ALA A 16 23.13 -15.27 -32.39
CA ALA A 16 23.89 -16.35 -31.76
C ALA A 16 25.17 -15.83 -31.06
N ASP A 17 25.91 -14.92 -31.69
CA ASP A 17 27.09 -14.29 -31.10
C ASP A 17 26.74 -13.48 -29.84
N VAL A 18 25.63 -12.73 -29.87
CA VAL A 18 25.15 -11.97 -28.71
C VAL A 18 24.78 -12.89 -27.55
N HIS A 19 24.07 -13.99 -27.81
CA HIS A 19 23.74 -14.98 -26.77
C HIS A 19 25.00 -15.64 -26.20
N GLN A 20 26.00 -15.91 -27.04
CA GLN A 20 27.27 -16.52 -26.61
C GLN A 20 28.10 -15.55 -25.76
N SER A 21 28.17 -14.28 -26.14
CA SER A 21 28.82 -13.23 -25.34
C SER A 21 28.12 -13.04 -24.00
N ILE A 22 26.78 -12.98 -23.97
CA ILE A 22 25.99 -12.93 -22.72
C ILE A 22 26.33 -14.15 -21.85
N GLY A 23 26.33 -15.36 -22.42
CA GLY A 23 26.64 -16.59 -21.70
C GLY A 23 28.09 -16.67 -21.16
N MET A 24 29.05 -15.99 -21.78
CA MET A 24 30.42 -15.85 -21.26
C MET A 24 30.48 -14.84 -20.11
N LEU A 25 29.85 -13.67 -20.27
CA LEU A 25 29.76 -12.64 -19.24
C LEU A 25 29.05 -13.15 -17.98
N THR A 26 27.94 -13.88 -18.13
CA THR A 26 27.20 -14.46 -17.00
C THR A 26 28.03 -15.51 -16.26
N ARG A 27 28.83 -16.33 -16.97
CA ARG A 27 29.75 -17.28 -16.35
C ARG A 27 30.90 -16.60 -15.62
N GLN A 28 31.54 -15.60 -16.24
CA GLN A 28 32.56 -14.81 -15.58
C GLN A 28 32.04 -14.13 -14.30
N LEU A 29 30.84 -13.57 -14.34
CA LEU A 29 30.19 -13.01 -13.16
C LEU A 29 29.93 -14.09 -12.11
N HIS A 30 29.41 -15.25 -12.50
CA HIS A 30 29.14 -16.36 -11.60
C HIS A 30 30.42 -16.91 -10.94
N ASP A 31 31.49 -17.09 -11.71
CA ASP A 31 32.78 -17.58 -11.23
C ASP A 31 33.43 -16.55 -10.29
N ALA A 32 33.32 -15.25 -10.59
CA ALA A 32 33.78 -14.19 -9.70
C ALA A 32 32.99 -14.15 -8.39
N LEU A 33 31.65 -14.28 -8.45
CA LEU A 33 30.79 -14.34 -7.26
C LEU A 33 31.09 -15.58 -6.41
N ASN A 34 31.27 -16.75 -7.04
CA ASN A 34 31.67 -17.98 -6.34
C ASN A 34 33.06 -17.85 -5.73
N GLY A 35 34.03 -17.31 -6.47
CA GLY A 35 35.40 -17.11 -5.99
C GLY A 35 35.50 -16.17 -4.80
N LEU A 36 34.55 -15.25 -4.66
CA LEU A 36 34.43 -14.34 -3.52
C LEU A 36 33.53 -14.90 -2.39
N GLY A 37 32.91 -16.07 -2.56
CA GLY A 37 31.98 -16.65 -1.58
C GLY A 37 30.66 -15.88 -1.47
N LEU A 38 30.25 -15.20 -2.54
CA LEU A 38 29.20 -14.19 -2.54
C LEU A 38 27.87 -14.63 -3.14
N THR A 39 27.86 -15.77 -3.82
CA THR A 39 26.72 -16.27 -4.58
C THR A 39 25.45 -16.37 -3.74
N ASP A 40 25.57 -16.82 -2.48
CA ASP A 40 24.43 -16.96 -1.58
C ASP A 40 23.86 -15.60 -1.12
N LYS A 41 24.72 -14.60 -0.90
CA LYS A 41 24.30 -13.24 -0.51
C LYS A 41 23.56 -12.53 -1.65
N VAL A 42 24.11 -12.59 -2.87
CA VAL A 42 23.48 -11.99 -4.06
C VAL A 42 22.14 -12.66 -4.38
N LYS A 43 22.06 -13.99 -4.21
CA LYS A 43 20.81 -14.73 -4.38
C LYS A 43 19.75 -14.34 -3.34
N GLY A 44 20.18 -14.06 -2.11
CA GLY A 44 19.33 -13.51 -1.05
C GLY A 44 18.73 -12.16 -1.45
N TRP A 45 19.55 -11.16 -1.80
CA TRP A 45 19.06 -9.83 -2.21
C TRP A 45 18.16 -9.87 -3.43
N ALA A 46 18.49 -10.72 -4.41
CA ALA A 46 17.68 -10.91 -5.60
C ALA A 46 16.27 -11.46 -5.27
N GLY A 47 16.12 -12.21 -4.17
CA GLY A 47 14.83 -12.66 -3.64
C GLY A 47 14.08 -11.58 -2.85
N GLU A 48 14.79 -10.65 -2.21
CA GLU A 48 14.23 -9.59 -1.37
C GLU A 48 13.64 -8.42 -2.18
N ILE A 49 14.24 -8.06 -3.33
CA ILE A 49 13.74 -6.97 -4.19
C ILE A 49 12.30 -7.22 -4.70
N PRO A 50 11.94 -8.41 -5.21
CA PRO A 50 10.56 -8.74 -5.56
C PRO A 50 9.58 -8.60 -4.38
N ASP A 51 9.98 -8.99 -3.16
CA ASP A 51 9.14 -8.83 -1.96
C ASP A 51 8.90 -7.35 -1.65
N ALA A 52 9.95 -6.52 -1.68
CA ALA A 52 9.83 -5.07 -1.50
C ALA A 52 8.87 -4.44 -2.52
N ARG A 53 8.97 -4.85 -3.79
CA ARG A 53 8.08 -4.38 -4.86
C ARG A 53 6.63 -4.79 -4.60
N SER A 54 6.38 -6.02 -4.18
CA SER A 54 5.04 -6.52 -3.85
C SER A 54 4.44 -5.73 -2.69
N ARG A 55 5.22 -5.46 -1.64
CA ARG A 55 4.83 -4.64 -0.50
C ARG A 55 4.47 -3.19 -0.88
N LEU A 56 5.30 -2.54 -1.69
CA LEU A 56 5.02 -1.20 -2.19
C LEU A 56 3.77 -1.16 -3.09
N SER A 57 3.57 -2.19 -3.92
CA SER A 57 2.38 -2.31 -4.76
C SER A 57 1.12 -2.52 -3.90
N TYR A 58 1.23 -3.30 -2.83
CA TYR A 58 0.16 -3.48 -1.85
C TYR A 58 -0.20 -2.16 -1.15
N ILE A 59 0.79 -1.37 -0.74
CA ILE A 59 0.56 -0.02 -0.19
C ILE A 59 -0.17 0.87 -1.19
N ALA A 60 0.27 0.90 -2.45
CA ALA A 60 -0.36 1.72 -3.49
C ALA A 60 -1.84 1.34 -3.71
N ARG A 61 -2.14 0.03 -3.71
CA ARG A 61 -3.52 -0.46 -3.82
C ARG A 61 -4.35 -0.05 -2.60
N LEU A 62 -3.87 -0.35 -1.40
CA LEU A 62 -4.63 -0.10 -0.16
C LEU A 62 -4.89 1.39 0.08
N THR A 63 -3.91 2.25 -0.24
CA THR A 63 -4.07 3.71 -0.19
C THR A 63 -5.09 4.22 -1.20
N GLY A 64 -5.09 3.67 -2.43
CA GLY A 64 -6.08 4.00 -3.45
C GLY A 64 -7.51 3.63 -3.03
N GLU A 65 -7.71 2.40 -2.54
CA GLU A 65 -9.02 1.91 -2.07
C GLU A 65 -9.55 2.73 -0.90
N ALA A 66 -8.68 3.08 0.06
CA ALA A 66 -9.06 3.90 1.20
C ALA A 66 -9.43 5.33 0.77
N ALA A 67 -8.66 5.94 -0.14
CA ALA A 67 -8.95 7.27 -0.67
C ALA A 67 -10.30 7.31 -1.41
N GLU A 68 -10.58 6.31 -2.23
CA GLU A 68 -11.86 6.18 -2.93
C GLU A 68 -13.02 6.02 -1.93
N LYS A 69 -12.86 5.18 -0.91
CA LYS A 69 -13.87 4.99 0.15
C LYS A 69 -14.14 6.30 0.90
N VAL A 70 -13.11 7.02 1.32
CA VAL A 70 -13.23 8.31 2.01
C VAL A 70 -13.93 9.34 1.12
N LEU A 71 -13.53 9.48 -0.14
CA LEU A 71 -14.11 10.44 -1.07
C LEU A 71 -15.60 10.17 -1.28
N ASN A 72 -15.98 8.91 -1.49
CA ASN A 72 -17.37 8.50 -1.64
C ASN A 72 -18.21 8.83 -0.40
N ARG A 73 -17.69 8.60 0.82
CA ARG A 73 -18.39 8.96 2.06
C ARG A 73 -18.53 10.45 2.26
N VAL A 74 -17.52 11.23 1.90
CA VAL A 74 -17.57 12.70 1.94
C VAL A 74 -18.64 13.22 0.99
N ASP A 75 -18.74 12.67 -0.23
CA ASP A 75 -19.75 13.08 -1.21
C ASP A 75 -21.18 12.77 -0.74
N MET A 76 -21.39 11.58 -0.17
CA MET A 76 -22.68 11.21 0.42
C MET A 76 -23.06 12.12 1.59
N ALA A 77 -22.12 12.41 2.50
CA ALA A 77 -22.36 13.32 3.63
C ALA A 77 -22.68 14.76 3.15
N LYS A 78 -21.98 15.24 2.12
CA LYS A 78 -22.25 16.54 1.49
C LYS A 78 -23.66 16.60 0.89
N ALA A 79 -24.10 15.55 0.20
CA ALA A 79 -25.44 15.50 -0.36
C ALA A 79 -26.53 15.61 0.74
N GLN A 80 -26.35 14.92 1.87
CA GLN A 80 -27.25 15.06 3.03
C GLN A 80 -27.22 16.46 3.61
N HIS A 81 -26.03 17.02 3.79
CA HIS A 81 -25.86 18.39 4.29
C HIS A 81 -26.55 19.42 3.39
N ASP A 82 -26.39 19.32 2.07
CA ASP A 82 -27.01 20.22 1.10
C ASP A 82 -28.54 20.11 1.11
N ARG A 83 -29.07 18.89 1.26
CA ARG A 83 -30.51 18.66 1.45
C ARG A 83 -31.02 19.39 2.69
N ILE A 84 -30.40 19.19 3.86
CA ILE A 84 -30.78 19.87 5.11
C ILE A 84 -30.72 21.39 4.92
N ALA A 85 -29.64 21.91 4.32
CA ALA A 85 -29.46 23.35 4.11
C ALA A 85 -30.56 23.94 3.21
N SER A 86 -30.97 23.20 2.17
CA SER A 86 -32.06 23.62 1.29
C SER A 86 -33.42 23.63 2.01
N GLU A 87 -33.74 22.58 2.77
CA GLU A 87 -34.99 22.50 3.54
C GLU A 87 -35.01 23.53 4.67
N THR A 88 -33.88 23.81 5.31
CA THR A 88 -33.76 24.87 6.32
C THR A 88 -34.18 26.22 5.76
N ARG A 89 -33.71 26.58 4.55
CA ARG A 89 -34.11 27.82 3.88
C ARG A 89 -35.59 27.82 3.53
N ARG A 90 -36.11 26.68 3.03
CA ARG A 90 -37.54 26.54 2.69
C ARG A 90 -38.43 26.73 3.91
N ILE A 91 -38.12 26.06 5.01
CA ILE A 91 -38.87 26.14 6.27
C ILE A 91 -38.76 27.54 6.87
N GLY A 92 -37.58 28.14 6.87
CA GLY A 92 -37.40 29.54 7.29
C GLY A 92 -38.32 30.50 6.53
N ALA A 93 -38.40 30.37 5.20
CA ALA A 93 -39.31 31.19 4.39
C ALA A 93 -40.79 30.94 4.71
N LEU A 94 -41.19 29.68 4.95
CA LEU A 94 -42.55 29.33 5.33
C LEU A 94 -42.93 29.91 6.71
N ILE A 95 -42.02 29.82 7.69
CA ILE A 95 -42.22 30.38 9.03
C ILE A 95 -42.35 31.90 8.98
N VAL A 96 -41.50 32.59 8.21
CA VAL A 96 -41.58 34.06 8.05
C VAL A 96 -42.89 34.48 7.39
N LYS A 97 -43.37 33.72 6.39
CA LYS A 97 -44.61 34.02 5.68
C LYS A 97 -45.85 33.80 6.55
N ASP A 98 -45.92 32.65 7.22
CA ASP A 98 -47.02 32.29 8.11
C ASP A 98 -46.57 31.19 9.10
N PRO A 99 -46.19 31.57 10.34
CA PRO A 99 -45.65 30.62 11.31
C PRO A 99 -46.70 29.62 11.78
N VAL A 100 -47.97 30.02 11.86
CA VAL A 100 -49.07 29.14 12.30
C VAL A 100 -49.33 28.08 11.23
N ALA A 101 -49.42 28.47 9.96
CA ALA A 101 -49.62 27.51 8.88
C ALA A 101 -48.42 26.58 8.69
N ALA A 102 -47.18 27.07 8.87
CA ALA A 102 -45.98 26.25 8.77
C ALA A 102 -45.98 25.09 9.79
N VAL A 103 -46.43 25.37 11.02
CA VAL A 103 -46.57 24.36 12.08
C VAL A 103 -47.81 23.49 11.84
N ALA A 104 -48.98 24.09 11.59
CA ALA A 104 -50.25 23.37 11.46
C ALA A 104 -50.28 22.39 10.27
N LYS A 105 -49.56 22.71 9.19
CA LYS A 105 -49.40 21.83 8.02
C LYS A 105 -48.31 20.76 8.19
N GLY A 106 -47.65 20.72 9.35
CA GLY A 106 -46.62 19.73 9.67
C GLY A 106 -45.26 19.97 9.03
N HIS A 107 -45.04 21.10 8.32
CA HIS A 107 -43.77 21.37 7.65
C HIS A 107 -42.59 21.41 8.62
N VAL A 108 -42.78 22.02 9.79
CA VAL A 108 -41.75 22.07 10.84
C VAL A 108 -41.46 20.68 11.40
N MET A 109 -42.49 19.87 11.66
CA MET A 109 -42.29 18.52 12.21
C MET A 109 -41.56 17.61 11.22
N ASN A 110 -41.97 17.62 9.94
CA ASN A 110 -41.30 16.86 8.89
C ASN A 110 -39.83 17.28 8.74
N PHE A 111 -39.55 18.58 8.83
CA PHE A 111 -38.17 19.06 8.79
C PHE A 111 -37.34 18.60 9.99
N LEU A 112 -37.91 18.57 11.20
CA LEU A 112 -37.20 18.03 12.37
C LEU A 112 -36.86 16.55 12.19
N THR A 113 -37.78 15.76 11.65
CA THR A 113 -37.51 14.34 11.30
C THR A 113 -36.44 14.21 10.22
N ASP A 114 -36.48 15.02 9.17
CA ASP A 114 -35.46 15.04 8.12
C ASP A 114 -34.08 15.40 8.68
N VAL A 115 -34.01 16.37 9.61
CA VAL A 115 -32.76 16.76 10.28
C VAL A 115 -32.21 15.62 11.14
N GLU A 116 -33.06 14.95 11.92
CA GLU A 116 -32.66 13.80 12.75
C GLU A 116 -32.08 12.68 11.88
N GLN A 117 -32.80 12.27 10.84
CA GLN A 117 -32.37 11.21 9.94
C GLN A 117 -31.07 11.57 9.21
N SER A 118 -30.99 12.79 8.68
CA SER A 118 -29.80 13.22 7.92
C SER A 118 -28.58 13.36 8.83
N THR A 119 -28.75 13.80 10.07
CA THR A 119 -27.66 13.88 11.06
C THR A 119 -27.13 12.49 11.41
N GLN A 120 -28.01 11.50 11.62
CA GLN A 120 -27.60 10.11 11.85
C GLN A 120 -26.82 9.54 10.66
N GLN A 121 -27.27 9.81 9.43
CA GLN A 121 -26.57 9.35 8.23
C GLN A 121 -25.19 10.02 8.06
N ILE A 122 -25.09 11.32 8.34
CA ILE A 122 -23.80 12.03 8.31
C ILE A 122 -22.85 11.42 9.34
N ASP A 123 -23.31 11.18 10.57
CA ASP A 123 -22.49 10.57 11.63
C ASP A 123 -21.99 9.17 11.24
N GLN A 124 -22.85 8.37 10.61
CA GLN A 124 -22.44 7.08 10.05
C GLN A 124 -21.35 7.23 8.98
N HIS A 125 -21.49 8.19 8.06
CA HIS A 125 -20.44 8.46 7.07
C HIS A 125 -19.12 8.92 7.71
N LEU A 126 -19.16 9.76 8.74
CA LEU A 126 -17.97 10.18 9.49
C LEU A 126 -17.29 8.99 10.21
N THR A 127 -18.08 8.10 10.80
CA THR A 127 -17.58 6.86 11.42
C THR A 127 -16.92 5.96 10.38
N GLU A 128 -17.51 5.81 9.21
CA GLU A 128 -16.95 5.01 8.13
C GLU A 128 -15.68 5.63 7.51
N ILE A 129 -15.59 6.97 7.46
CA ILE A 129 -14.35 7.67 7.08
C ILE A 129 -13.26 7.38 8.09
N MET A 130 -13.56 7.45 9.38
CA MET A 130 -12.60 7.15 10.45
C MET A 130 -12.11 5.70 10.36
N MET A 131 -13.00 4.72 10.21
CA MET A 131 -12.59 3.31 10.01
C MET A 131 -11.84 3.10 8.69
N ALA A 132 -12.15 3.87 7.65
CA ALA A 132 -11.41 3.84 6.41
C ALA A 132 -9.99 4.39 6.54
N GLN A 133 -9.55 4.89 7.71
CA GLN A 133 -8.18 5.32 7.99
C GLN A 133 -7.26 4.20 8.50
N ASP A 134 -7.79 3.01 8.78
CA ASP A 134 -7.01 1.85 9.25
C ASP A 134 -5.90 1.43 8.26
N PHE A 135 -6.00 1.82 6.99
CA PHE A 135 -4.90 1.65 6.03
C PHE A 135 -3.63 2.39 6.46
N HIS A 136 -3.72 3.47 7.23
CA HIS A 136 -2.55 4.23 7.67
C HIS A 136 -1.64 3.38 8.55
N ASP A 137 -2.21 2.60 9.47
CA ASP A 137 -1.45 1.69 10.32
C ASP A 137 -0.83 0.55 9.50
N LEU A 138 -1.64 -0.09 8.65
CA LEU A 138 -1.18 -1.19 7.79
C LEU A 138 -0.07 -0.74 6.82
N THR A 139 -0.23 0.43 6.20
CA THR A 139 0.79 0.98 5.30
C THR A 139 2.04 1.40 6.05
N GLY A 140 1.91 1.96 7.26
CA GLY A 140 3.05 2.27 8.13
C GLY A 140 3.87 1.02 8.47
N GLN A 141 3.21 -0.07 8.85
CA GLN A 141 3.89 -1.35 9.12
C GLN A 141 4.60 -1.91 7.88
N VAL A 142 3.96 -1.86 6.71
CA VAL A 142 4.56 -2.35 5.46
C VAL A 142 5.74 -1.48 5.02
N ILE A 143 5.64 -0.15 5.16
CA ILE A 143 6.74 0.78 4.89
C ILE A 143 7.92 0.48 5.81
N ALA A 144 7.69 0.29 7.11
CA ALA A 144 8.76 -0.05 8.06
C ALA A 144 9.50 -1.33 7.64
N LYS A 145 8.76 -2.37 7.22
CA LYS A 145 9.37 -3.61 6.70
C LYS A 145 10.21 -3.37 5.45
N VAL A 146 9.71 -2.58 4.50
CA VAL A 146 10.46 -2.23 3.27
C VAL A 146 11.72 -1.43 3.61
N VAL A 147 11.64 -0.46 4.53
CA VAL A 147 12.79 0.34 4.97
C VAL A 147 13.86 -0.54 5.61
N THR A 148 13.48 -1.43 6.52
CA THR A 148 14.41 -2.39 7.14
C THR A 148 15.07 -3.29 6.10
N LEU A 149 14.29 -3.78 5.13
CA LEU A 149 14.80 -4.61 4.04
C LEU A 149 15.85 -3.87 3.20
N VAL A 150 15.56 -2.63 2.80
CA VAL A 150 16.50 -1.81 2.04
C VAL A 150 17.77 -1.51 2.85
N ALA A 151 17.64 -1.19 4.14
CA ALA A 151 18.79 -0.95 5.02
C ALA A 151 19.69 -2.19 5.14
N ASN A 152 19.10 -3.38 5.26
CA ASN A 152 19.86 -4.63 5.33
C ASN A 152 20.60 -4.92 4.01
N VAL A 153 19.95 -4.72 2.86
CA VAL A 153 20.60 -4.89 1.55
C VAL A 153 21.75 -3.89 1.39
N GLU A 154 21.54 -2.63 1.79
CA GLU A 154 22.57 -1.59 1.75
C GLU A 154 23.78 -1.94 2.63
N GLU A 155 23.56 -2.32 3.89
CA GLU A 155 24.64 -2.70 4.81
C GLU A 155 25.47 -3.86 4.25
N GLN A 156 24.82 -4.87 3.69
CA GLN A 156 25.53 -6.02 3.14
C GLN A 156 26.27 -5.68 1.83
N LEU A 157 25.75 -4.76 1.01
CA LEU A 157 26.44 -4.22 -0.17
C LEU A 157 27.66 -3.37 0.22
N VAL A 158 27.56 -2.56 1.28
CA VAL A 158 28.69 -1.80 1.82
C VAL A 158 29.76 -2.73 2.39
N GLN A 159 29.35 -3.74 3.16
CA GLN A 159 30.26 -4.74 3.71
C GLN A 159 30.98 -5.51 2.59
N LEU A 160 30.27 -5.84 1.51
CA LEU A 160 30.85 -6.40 0.31
C LEU A 160 31.91 -5.49 -0.32
N LEU A 161 31.58 -4.21 -0.51
CA LEU A 161 32.52 -3.23 -1.06
C LEU A 161 33.78 -3.13 -0.20
N ILE A 162 33.65 -3.15 1.13
CA ILE A 162 34.81 -3.15 2.04
C ILE A 162 35.65 -4.42 1.91
N GLN A 163 35.03 -5.60 1.81
CA GLN A 163 35.73 -6.88 1.69
C GLN A 163 36.46 -7.05 0.35
N THR A 164 35.95 -6.43 -0.71
CA THR A 164 36.48 -6.53 -2.07
C THR A 164 37.33 -5.31 -2.46
N ALA A 165 37.39 -4.28 -1.62
CA ALA A 165 38.20 -3.10 -1.82
C ALA A 165 39.71 -3.45 -1.74
N PRO A 166 40.54 -2.96 -2.68
CA PRO A 166 42.00 -3.05 -2.55
C PRO A 166 42.46 -2.31 -1.29
N ALA A 167 43.58 -2.74 -0.69
CA ALA A 167 44.05 -2.26 0.63
C ALA A 167 44.21 -0.72 0.76
N ASP A 168 44.32 0.00 -0.35
CA ASP A 168 44.45 1.46 -0.40
C ASP A 168 43.12 2.23 -0.57
N ALA A 169 41.98 1.53 -0.75
CA ALA A 169 40.68 2.14 -0.95
C ALA A 169 39.96 2.39 0.39
N VAL A 170 40.12 3.60 0.93
CA VAL A 170 39.37 4.07 2.11
C VAL A 170 37.92 4.39 1.70
N VAL A 171 37.00 3.43 1.84
CA VAL A 171 35.57 3.68 1.67
C VAL A 171 35.02 4.25 2.98
N LYS A 172 34.85 5.58 3.07
CA LYS A 172 34.00 6.19 4.09
C LYS A 172 32.54 6.00 3.68
N ALA A 173 31.82 5.11 4.36
CA ALA A 173 30.37 5.02 4.22
C ALA A 173 29.74 6.39 4.58
N PRO A 174 28.77 6.90 3.79
CA PRO A 174 27.98 8.04 4.23
C PRO A 174 27.19 7.61 5.47
N ALA A 175 27.34 8.32 6.58
CA ALA A 175 26.45 8.14 7.72
C ALA A 175 25.06 8.64 7.32
N LEU A 176 24.10 7.74 7.14
CA LEU A 176 22.70 8.14 7.03
C LEU A 176 22.26 8.71 8.39
N PRO A 177 21.41 9.76 8.42
CA PRO A 177 20.81 10.21 9.66
C PRO A 177 20.09 9.03 10.33
N PRO A 178 20.16 8.87 11.67
CA PRO A 178 19.40 7.83 12.34
C PRO A 178 17.92 8.00 11.99
N ALA A 179 17.30 6.91 11.51
CA ALA A 179 15.85 6.88 11.34
C ALA A 179 15.20 7.29 12.67
N PRO A 180 14.10 8.07 12.66
CA PRO A 180 13.41 8.42 13.88
C PRO A 180 13.09 7.13 14.64
N ALA A 181 13.48 7.08 15.91
CA ALA A 181 13.24 5.97 16.80
C ALA A 181 11.72 5.82 17.01
N ALA A 182 11.06 5.14 16.08
CA ALA A 182 9.77 4.55 16.35
C ALA A 182 10.03 3.46 17.38
N GLU A 183 9.46 3.62 18.57
CA GLU A 183 9.50 2.63 19.64
C GLU A 183 9.27 1.24 19.03
N LEU A 184 10.26 0.35 19.20
CA LEU A 184 10.17 -1.07 18.85
C LEU A 184 9.09 -1.70 19.72
N LYS A 185 7.83 -1.53 19.32
CA LYS A 185 6.76 -2.42 19.74
C LYS A 185 7.12 -3.82 19.24
N PRO A 186 6.80 -4.87 20.00
CA PRO A 186 7.12 -6.24 19.62
C PRO A 186 6.66 -6.47 18.18
N VAL A 187 7.51 -7.12 17.38
CA VAL A 187 7.22 -7.50 16.00
C VAL A 187 5.95 -8.34 16.00
N LEU A 188 4.81 -7.69 15.78
CA LEU A 188 3.58 -8.36 15.46
C LEU A 188 3.73 -8.81 14.00
N GLU A 189 3.46 -10.09 13.74
CA GLU A 189 3.43 -10.63 12.40
C GLU A 189 2.31 -9.94 11.62
N GLY A 190 2.65 -8.81 10.96
CA GLY A 190 1.69 -8.05 10.18
C GLY A 190 1.08 -8.88 9.03
N PRO A 191 -0.10 -8.49 8.53
CA PRO A 191 -0.91 -9.31 7.64
C PRO A 191 -0.16 -9.78 6.40
N VAL A 192 -0.43 -11.03 6.01
CA VAL A 192 0.26 -11.71 4.92
C VAL A 192 -0.18 -11.15 3.58
N VAL A 193 0.78 -10.67 2.79
CA VAL A 193 0.56 -9.96 1.51
C VAL A 193 0.26 -10.95 0.36
N SER A 194 0.37 -12.26 0.60
CA SER A 194 0.13 -13.33 -0.37
C SER A 194 -0.44 -14.59 0.32
N PRO A 195 -1.76 -14.67 0.55
CA PRO A 195 -2.40 -15.81 1.22
C PRO A 195 -2.34 -17.10 0.38
N GLU A 196 -2.33 -16.98 -0.94
CA GLU A 196 -2.50 -18.09 -1.89
C GLU A 196 -1.37 -19.13 -1.86
N ASN A 197 -0.20 -18.78 -1.30
CA ASN A 197 0.99 -19.64 -1.26
C ASN A 197 1.52 -19.91 0.16
N ASN A 198 0.80 -19.49 1.21
CA ASN A 198 1.18 -19.81 2.59
C ASN A 198 0.08 -20.64 3.27
N PRO A 199 0.34 -21.92 3.59
CA PRO A 199 -0.65 -22.80 4.24
C PRO A 199 -0.98 -22.37 5.68
N ASP A 200 -0.20 -21.47 6.28
CA ASP A 200 -0.37 -20.97 7.65
C ASP A 200 -1.21 -19.67 7.72
N VAL A 201 -1.83 -19.24 6.62
CA VAL A 201 -2.60 -17.98 6.57
C VAL A 201 -4.07 -18.23 6.83
N VAL A 202 -4.52 -17.76 7.99
CA VAL A 202 -5.91 -17.69 8.39
C VAL A 202 -6.56 -16.50 7.70
N THR A 203 -7.58 -16.74 6.87
CA THR A 203 -8.19 -15.71 6.00
C THR A 203 -9.53 -15.18 6.52
N GLY A 204 -10.08 -15.77 7.59
CA GLY A 204 -11.37 -15.35 8.14
C GLY A 204 -11.60 -15.69 9.63
N GLN A 205 -12.58 -15.03 10.24
CA GLN A 205 -12.90 -15.14 11.67
C GLN A 205 -13.23 -16.58 12.11
N SER A 206 -13.88 -17.36 11.25
CA SER A 206 -14.21 -18.76 11.55
C SER A 206 -12.96 -19.63 11.73
N GLU A 207 -11.94 -19.40 10.91
CA GLU A 207 -10.67 -20.14 11.00
C GLU A 207 -9.84 -19.66 12.21
N VAL A 208 -9.98 -18.39 12.62
CA VAL A 208 -9.41 -17.88 13.88
C VAL A 208 -10.05 -18.60 15.08
N ASP A 209 -11.37 -18.72 15.09
CA ASP A 209 -12.11 -19.38 16.16
C ASP A 209 -11.74 -20.88 16.25
N ASP A 210 -11.57 -21.55 15.12
CA ASP A 210 -11.10 -22.95 15.06
C ASP A 210 -9.66 -23.10 15.58
N LEU A 211 -8.78 -22.13 15.29
CA LEU A 211 -7.42 -22.11 15.78
C LEU A 211 -7.39 -21.94 17.31
N LEU A 212 -8.21 -21.02 17.83
CA LEU A 212 -8.34 -20.78 19.27
C LEU A 212 -8.91 -22.01 19.99
N ALA A 213 -9.92 -22.65 19.41
CA ALA A 213 -10.47 -23.91 19.93
C ALA A 213 -9.43 -25.04 19.95
N SER A 214 -8.56 -25.10 18.95
CA SER A 214 -7.47 -26.10 18.90
C SER A 214 -6.37 -25.87 19.95
N LEU A 215 -6.21 -24.62 20.41
CA LEU A 215 -5.27 -24.21 21.46
C LEU A 215 -5.87 -24.28 22.88
N GLY A 216 -7.15 -24.68 23.00
CA GLY A 216 -7.85 -24.85 24.27
C GLY A 216 -8.44 -23.58 24.87
N PHE A 217 -8.69 -22.55 24.04
CA PHE A 217 -9.44 -21.34 24.39
C PHE A 217 -10.89 -21.42 23.91
#